data_AF-A0A3N5WYB0-F1
#
_entry.id   AF-A0A3N5WYB0-F1
#
_cell.length_a   1.000
_cell.length_b   1.000
_cell.length_c   1.000
_cell.angle_alpha   90.00
_cell.angle_beta   90.00
_cell.angle_gamma   90.00
#
_symmetry.space_group_name_H-M   'P 1'
#
loop_
_entity.id
_entity.type
_entity.pdbx_description
1 polymer ?
#
loop_
_entity_poly.entity_id
_entity_poly.type
_entity_poly.pdbx_seq_one_letter_code
_entity_poly.pdbx_strand_id
1 'polypeptide(L)'
;SFGVRLHREGVPVVAIPKTMDNDVFGTDYCIGFSTAVTRSVEFITNMRTSVGSHERIGIVELFGRNSGETSLISAYLSYVDRAIISEVPFNVKKLANLLVEDKRNNPSNYAIMTISEGAIMEGGEVIESGEADAYGHRKLGGVGEILSDEVKRLTGQNIMYQQLGYLMRSGAPDSLDRMVAMSYGNLAMQLIRRNETGKMVALHGGKYTTVPVEMVLAGKKRVDVPAYYDIENYRPRIKDFMGVPMFLS
;
A
#
# COMPACT_ATOMS: atom_id res chain seq x y z
N SER A 1 -15.92 -11.97 5.84
CA SER A 1 -15.06 -13.03 5.27
C SER A 1 -15.86 -14.31 5.10
N PHE A 2 -15.83 -14.92 3.90
CA PHE A 2 -16.55 -16.18 3.61
C PHE A 2 -15.98 -17.37 4.40
N GLY A 3 -14.66 -17.47 4.54
CA GLY A 3 -14.01 -18.55 5.29
C GLY A 3 -14.41 -18.59 6.78
N VAL A 4 -14.59 -17.42 7.40
CA VAL A 4 -15.07 -17.34 8.80
C VAL A 4 -16.50 -17.85 8.93
N ARG A 5 -17.36 -17.55 7.94
CA ARG A 5 -18.73 -18.06 7.92
C ARG A 5 -18.74 -19.60 7.84
N LEU A 6 -17.97 -20.19 6.91
CA LEU A 6 -17.85 -21.64 6.79
C LEU A 6 -17.39 -22.28 8.11
N HIS A 7 -16.39 -21.69 8.77
CA HIS A 7 -15.92 -22.18 10.06
C HIS A 7 -17.03 -22.17 11.13
N ARG A 8 -17.81 -21.09 11.22
CA ARG A 8 -18.96 -21.00 12.15
C ARG A 8 -20.06 -22.01 11.87
N GLU A 9 -20.19 -22.44 10.61
CA GLU A 9 -21.13 -23.49 10.19
C GLU A 9 -20.54 -24.92 10.38
N GLY A 10 -19.37 -25.04 11.01
CA GLY A 10 -18.75 -26.33 11.37
C GLY A 10 -17.84 -26.92 10.29
N VAL A 11 -17.57 -26.19 9.20
CA VAL A 11 -16.65 -26.66 8.15
C VAL A 11 -15.19 -26.50 8.63
N PRO A 12 -14.35 -27.55 8.52
CA PRO A 12 -12.91 -27.46 8.73
C PRO A 12 -12.27 -26.42 7.80
N VAL A 13 -11.78 -25.32 8.36
CA VAL A 13 -11.15 -24.23 7.59
C VAL A 13 -9.77 -23.90 8.15
N VAL A 14 -8.81 -23.69 7.25
CA VAL A 14 -7.56 -22.98 7.53
C VAL A 14 -7.42 -21.86 6.51
N ALA A 15 -7.23 -20.62 6.97
CA ALA A 15 -7.13 -19.45 6.12
C ALA A 15 -5.67 -19.05 5.84
N ILE A 16 -5.42 -18.50 4.66
CA ILE A 16 -4.12 -17.95 4.25
C ILE A 16 -4.31 -16.49 3.84
N PRO A 17 -3.59 -15.52 4.45
CA PRO A 17 -3.76 -14.11 4.14
C PRO A 17 -3.12 -13.76 2.80
N LYS A 18 -3.94 -13.32 1.85
CA LYS A 18 -3.54 -12.93 0.49
C LYS A 18 -4.13 -11.57 0.14
N THR A 19 -3.30 -10.55 0.11
CA THR A 19 -3.64 -9.18 -0.28
C THR A 19 -2.35 -8.44 -0.58
N MET A 20 -2.38 -7.55 -1.57
CA MET A 20 -1.24 -6.70 -1.91
C MET A 20 -1.19 -5.43 -1.07
N ASP A 21 -2.24 -5.15 -0.29
CA ASP A 21 -2.34 -3.95 0.56
C ASP A 21 -1.77 -4.19 1.96
N ASN A 22 -1.38 -5.44 2.25
CA ASN A 22 -0.97 -5.94 3.56
C ASN A 22 -1.95 -5.61 4.70
N ASP A 23 -3.24 -5.54 4.40
CA ASP A 23 -4.26 -4.99 5.30
C ASP A 23 -4.98 -6.03 6.19
N VAL A 24 -4.53 -7.29 6.18
CA VAL A 24 -5.13 -8.35 7.03
C VAL A 24 -4.61 -8.23 8.46
N PHE A 25 -5.53 -8.01 9.40
CA PHE A 25 -5.21 -7.95 10.83
C PHE A 25 -4.79 -9.31 11.40
N GLY A 26 -3.81 -9.31 12.31
CA GLY A 26 -3.30 -10.52 12.95
C GLY A 26 -2.13 -11.21 12.23
N THR A 27 -1.56 -10.58 11.20
CA THR A 27 -0.32 -11.01 10.56
C THR A 27 0.50 -9.79 10.16
N ASP A 28 1.82 -9.89 10.27
CA ASP A 28 2.74 -8.84 9.81
C ASP A 28 2.80 -8.80 8.27
N TYR A 29 2.47 -9.92 7.61
CA TYR A 29 2.68 -10.12 6.18
C TYR A 29 1.54 -10.88 5.48
N CYS A 30 1.17 -10.38 4.29
CA CYS A 30 0.22 -10.96 3.36
C CYS A 30 0.87 -11.33 2.02
N ILE A 31 0.46 -12.45 1.43
CA ILE A 31 0.96 -12.88 0.12
C ILE A 31 0.55 -11.86 -0.96
N GLY A 32 1.54 -11.41 -1.73
CA GLY A 32 1.44 -10.45 -2.82
C GLY A 32 2.01 -9.07 -2.47
N PHE A 33 2.27 -8.80 -1.18
CA PHE A 33 2.70 -7.49 -0.73
C PHE A 33 4.10 -7.12 -1.21
N SER A 34 5.10 -7.97 -0.97
CA SER A 34 6.49 -7.67 -1.39
C SER A 34 6.56 -7.54 -2.91
N THR A 35 5.86 -8.38 -3.67
CA THR A 35 5.86 -8.28 -5.13
C THR A 35 5.27 -6.96 -5.59
N ALA A 36 4.17 -6.50 -4.99
CA ALA A 36 3.57 -5.21 -5.32
C ALA A 36 4.51 -4.03 -5.03
N VAL A 37 5.20 -4.07 -3.89
CA VAL A 37 6.22 -3.07 -3.51
C VAL A 37 7.40 -3.11 -4.48
N THR A 38 7.98 -4.28 -4.72
CA THR A 38 9.10 -4.49 -5.65
C THR A 38 8.79 -3.90 -7.03
N ARG A 39 7.61 -4.18 -7.57
CA ARG A 39 7.18 -3.64 -8.87
C ARG A 39 6.97 -2.14 -8.84
N SER A 40 6.37 -1.61 -7.78
CA SER A 40 6.17 -0.17 -7.63
C SER A 40 7.50 0.56 -7.65
N VAL A 41 8.49 0.07 -6.90
CA VAL A 41 9.84 0.62 -6.86
C VAL A 41 10.50 0.56 -8.24
N GLU A 42 10.39 -0.57 -8.96
CA GLU A 42 10.92 -0.72 -10.32
C GLU A 42 10.31 0.31 -11.28
N PHE A 43 8.97 0.42 -11.31
CA PHE A 43 8.29 1.35 -12.19
C PHE A 43 8.61 2.81 -11.86
N ILE A 44 8.59 3.20 -10.58
CA ILE A 44 8.95 4.55 -10.15
C ILE A 44 10.40 4.89 -10.52
N THR A 45 11.32 3.94 -10.31
CA THR A 45 12.75 4.11 -10.64
C THR A 45 12.94 4.32 -12.14
N ASN A 46 12.27 3.53 -12.98
CA ASN A 46 12.36 3.68 -14.44
C ASN A 46 11.71 4.99 -14.91
N MET A 47 10.56 5.35 -14.34
CA MET A 47 9.82 6.58 -14.66
C MET A 47 10.65 7.84 -14.36
N ARG A 48 11.53 7.80 -13.34
CA ARG A 48 12.35 8.93 -12.90
C ARG A 48 13.17 9.57 -14.03
N THR A 49 13.71 8.77 -14.94
CA THR A 49 14.45 9.27 -16.11
C THR A 49 13.57 10.17 -16.98
N SER A 50 12.33 9.76 -17.24
CA SER A 50 11.38 10.54 -18.06
C SER A 50 10.82 11.75 -17.32
N VAL A 51 10.61 11.66 -16.00
CA VAL A 51 10.18 12.82 -15.20
C VAL A 51 11.28 13.88 -15.18
N GLY A 52 12.53 13.47 -14.99
CA GLY A 52 13.69 14.35 -14.98
C GLY A 52 13.97 15.00 -16.34
N SER A 53 13.95 14.25 -17.45
CA SER A 53 14.25 14.79 -18.78
C SER A 53 13.24 15.84 -19.26
N HIS A 54 12.03 15.83 -18.72
CA HIS A 54 10.99 16.81 -19.01
C HIS A 54 10.77 17.84 -17.90
N GLU A 55 11.58 17.80 -16.83
CA GLU A 55 11.46 18.66 -15.67
C GLU A 55 10.02 18.71 -15.12
N ARG A 56 9.42 17.56 -14.84
CA ARG A 56 8.00 17.47 -14.39
C ARG A 56 7.87 17.10 -12.93
N ILE A 57 6.67 17.23 -12.40
CA ILE A 57 6.28 16.54 -11.16
C ILE A 57 5.67 15.19 -11.55
N GLY A 58 6.21 14.10 -11.03
CA GLY A 58 5.67 12.75 -11.19
C GLY A 58 4.68 12.42 -10.08
N ILE A 59 3.47 11.98 -10.44
CA ILE A 59 2.48 11.49 -9.48
C ILE A 59 2.17 10.04 -9.82
N VAL A 60 2.50 9.13 -8.89
CA VAL A 60 2.32 7.69 -9.08
C VAL A 60 1.23 7.17 -8.15
N GLU A 61 0.10 6.76 -8.72
CA GLU A 61 -1.02 6.18 -7.98
C GLU A 61 -0.84 4.67 -7.80
N LEU A 62 -0.91 4.23 -6.55
CA LEU A 62 -0.71 2.86 -6.08
C LEU A 62 -1.98 2.32 -5.42
N PHE A 63 -2.14 1.00 -5.42
CA PHE A 63 -3.17 0.33 -4.62
C PHE A 63 -2.98 0.60 -3.12
N GLY A 64 -4.05 0.44 -2.34
CA GLY A 64 -4.03 0.63 -0.88
C GLY A 64 -5.34 1.17 -0.32
N ARG A 65 -6.48 0.62 -0.76
CA ARG A 65 -7.83 1.11 -0.42
C ARG A 65 -8.04 1.48 1.04
N ASN A 66 -7.62 0.61 1.98
CA ASN A 66 -7.87 0.80 3.41
C ASN A 66 -6.59 0.95 4.24
N SER A 67 -5.43 0.79 3.61
CA SER A 67 -4.12 0.80 4.22
C SER A 67 -3.14 1.47 3.27
N GLY A 68 -2.39 2.43 3.78
CA GLY A 68 -1.36 3.14 3.01
C GLY A 68 -0.01 2.43 2.99
N GLU A 69 0.13 1.22 3.53
CA GLU A 69 1.41 0.51 3.65
C GLU A 69 2.14 0.38 2.31
N THR A 70 1.41 0.04 1.23
CA THR A 70 1.98 -0.06 -0.11
C THR A 70 2.58 1.26 -0.57
N SER A 71 1.90 2.39 -0.35
CA SER A 71 2.40 3.71 -0.72
C SER A 71 3.56 4.14 0.17
N LEU A 72 3.47 3.90 1.48
CA LEU A 72 4.52 4.24 2.45
C LEU A 72 5.84 3.53 2.13
N ILE A 73 5.79 2.20 1.97
CA ILE A 73 7.00 1.40 1.73
C ILE A 73 7.54 1.64 0.33
N SER A 74 6.67 1.71 -0.68
CA SER A 74 7.11 2.02 -2.05
C SER A 74 7.79 3.38 -2.10
N ALA A 75 7.23 4.39 -1.42
CA ALA A 75 7.85 5.70 -1.33
C ALA A 75 9.22 5.67 -0.66
N TYR A 76 9.31 4.98 0.48
CA TYR A 76 10.55 4.83 1.25
C TYR A 76 11.65 4.19 0.40
N LEU A 77 11.34 3.08 -0.27
CA LEU A 77 12.32 2.31 -1.05
C LEU A 77 12.69 2.95 -2.39
N SER A 78 11.77 3.72 -2.99
CA SER A 78 12.02 4.41 -4.27
C SER A 78 12.56 5.83 -4.12
N TYR A 79 12.74 6.31 -2.88
CA TYR A 79 13.25 7.65 -2.56
C TYR A 79 12.48 8.76 -3.31
N VAL A 80 11.15 8.70 -3.25
CA VAL A 80 10.29 9.79 -3.74
C VAL A 80 10.24 10.92 -2.72
N ASP A 81 9.91 12.12 -3.19
CA ASP A 81 9.93 13.34 -2.38
C ASP A 81 8.76 13.38 -1.40
N ARG A 82 7.57 12.91 -1.83
CA ARG A 82 6.35 12.84 -1.01
C ARG A 82 5.62 11.51 -1.15
N ALA A 83 4.89 11.13 -0.11
CA ALA A 83 4.05 9.94 -0.07
C ALA A 83 2.72 10.31 0.56
N ILE A 84 1.61 10.01 -0.09
CA ILE A 84 0.27 10.19 0.46
C ILE A 84 -0.34 8.82 0.75
N ILE A 85 -0.75 8.62 2.00
CA ILE A 85 -1.29 7.36 2.52
C ILE A 85 -2.78 7.49 2.83
N SER A 86 -3.49 6.37 2.87
CA SER A 86 -4.95 6.33 3.09
C SER A 86 -5.37 6.74 4.50
N GLU A 87 -4.46 6.64 5.48
CA GLU A 87 -4.72 6.95 6.89
C GLU A 87 -4.73 8.46 7.20
N VAL A 88 -4.10 9.29 6.35
CA VAL A 88 -3.87 10.69 6.64
C VAL A 88 -4.50 11.55 5.54
N PRO A 89 -5.61 12.26 5.83
CA PRO A 89 -6.13 13.26 4.93
C PRO A 89 -5.08 14.33 4.62
N PHE A 90 -5.04 14.81 3.39
CA PHE A 90 -4.00 15.73 2.95
C PHE A 90 -4.54 17.04 2.36
N ASN A 91 -3.79 18.11 2.57
CA ASN A 91 -4.10 19.42 2.02
C ASN A 91 -3.44 19.60 0.65
N VAL A 92 -4.25 19.75 -0.41
CA VAL A 92 -3.73 19.84 -1.78
C VAL A 92 -2.82 21.05 -1.99
N LYS A 93 -3.16 22.21 -1.41
CA LYS A 93 -2.34 23.43 -1.55
C LYS A 93 -0.99 23.27 -0.86
N LYS A 94 -0.96 22.70 0.34
CA LYS A 94 0.27 22.39 1.08
C LYS A 94 1.15 21.45 0.27
N LEU A 95 0.58 20.33 -0.19
CA LEU A 95 1.28 19.33 -0.98
C LEU A 95 1.85 19.93 -2.28
N ALA A 96 1.06 20.73 -3.00
CA ALA A 96 1.50 21.39 -4.22
C ALA A 96 2.71 22.32 -3.99
N ASN A 97 2.71 23.09 -2.90
CA ASN A 97 3.83 23.95 -2.54
C ASN A 97 5.09 23.12 -2.22
N LEU A 98 4.95 22.05 -1.44
CA LEU A 98 6.05 21.15 -1.11
C LEU A 98 6.66 20.52 -2.38
N LEU A 99 5.83 20.03 -3.31
CA LEU A 99 6.31 19.43 -4.56
C LEU A 99 7.03 20.44 -5.46
N VAL A 100 6.59 21.70 -5.50
CA VAL A 100 7.28 22.77 -6.24
C VAL A 100 8.64 23.06 -5.61
N GLU A 101 8.71 23.08 -4.28
CA GLU A 101 9.96 23.26 -3.54
C GLU A 101 10.93 22.10 -3.81
N ASP A 102 10.48 20.85 -3.70
CA ASP A 102 11.28 19.66 -3.98
C ASP A 102 11.83 19.69 -5.41
N LYS A 103 10.96 20.01 -6.37
CA LYS A 103 11.32 20.15 -7.77
C LYS A 103 12.42 21.18 -7.98
N ARG A 104 12.32 22.36 -7.35
CA ARG A 104 13.33 23.42 -7.46
C ARG A 104 14.67 23.05 -6.80
N ASN A 105 14.61 22.29 -5.71
CA ASN A 105 15.80 21.86 -4.98
C ASN A 105 16.51 20.66 -5.63
N ASN A 106 15.87 19.98 -6.56
CA ASN A 106 16.46 18.92 -7.36
C ASN A 106 17.32 19.50 -8.51
N PRO A 107 18.60 19.11 -8.67
CA PRO A 107 19.45 19.59 -9.77
C PRO A 107 18.90 19.32 -11.18
N SER A 108 18.11 18.26 -11.35
CA SER A 108 17.41 17.92 -12.60
C SER A 108 16.01 18.54 -12.68
N ASN A 109 15.69 19.47 -11.79
CA ASN A 109 14.44 20.22 -11.72
C ASN A 109 13.20 19.31 -11.80
N TYR A 110 13.08 18.29 -10.95
CA TYR A 110 11.89 17.43 -10.91
C TYR A 110 11.58 16.93 -9.50
N ALA A 111 10.34 16.51 -9.27
CA ALA A 111 9.92 15.84 -8.04
C ALA A 111 9.04 14.64 -8.39
N ILE A 112 8.99 13.63 -7.53
CA ILE A 112 8.12 12.47 -7.66
C ILE A 112 7.42 12.25 -6.33
N MET A 113 6.15 11.82 -6.40
CA MET A 113 5.42 11.37 -5.24
C MET A 113 4.62 10.09 -5.52
N THR A 114 4.29 9.39 -4.45
CA THR A 114 3.30 8.31 -4.48
C THR A 114 2.01 8.75 -3.81
N ILE A 115 0.89 8.21 -4.27
CA ILE A 115 -0.43 8.38 -3.64
C ILE A 115 -1.16 7.04 -3.63
N SER A 116 -1.71 6.67 -2.49
CA SER A 116 -2.62 5.54 -2.41
C SER A 116 -3.97 5.87 -3.05
N GLU A 117 -4.59 4.92 -3.77
CA GLU A 117 -5.95 5.04 -4.31
C GLU A 117 -7.01 5.33 -3.24
N GLY A 118 -6.72 4.98 -1.97
CA GLY A 118 -7.58 5.24 -0.81
C GLY A 118 -7.33 6.60 -0.15
N ALA A 119 -6.48 7.44 -0.72
CA ALA A 119 -6.15 8.76 -0.17
C ALA A 119 -7.37 9.70 -0.13
N ILE A 120 -7.39 10.56 0.89
CA ILE A 120 -8.51 11.47 1.17
C ILE A 120 -7.99 12.90 1.18
N MET A 121 -8.59 13.78 0.39
CA MET A 121 -8.29 15.21 0.45
C MET A 121 -9.00 15.85 1.65
N GLU A 122 -8.35 16.78 2.35
CA GLU A 122 -9.00 17.57 3.40
C GLU A 122 -10.25 18.28 2.87
N GLY A 123 -11.39 18.06 3.53
CA GLY A 123 -12.68 18.64 3.14
C GLY A 123 -13.38 17.92 1.97
N GLY A 124 -12.82 16.83 1.47
CA GLY A 124 -13.46 15.95 0.48
C GLY A 124 -13.88 14.60 1.07
N GLU A 125 -14.78 13.90 0.38
CA GLU A 125 -15.06 12.48 0.63
C GLU A 125 -14.10 11.59 -0.16
N VAL A 126 -14.03 10.30 0.20
CA VAL A 126 -13.31 9.28 -0.57
C VAL A 126 -13.89 9.24 -1.98
N ILE A 127 -13.02 9.36 -3.00
CA ILE A 127 -13.46 9.39 -4.39
C ILE A 127 -13.69 7.96 -4.86
N GLU A 128 -14.96 7.56 -4.87
CA GLU A 128 -15.42 6.32 -5.49
C GLU A 128 -15.77 6.60 -6.96
N SER A 129 -15.05 5.96 -7.89
CA SER A 129 -15.29 6.09 -9.33
C SER A 129 -15.87 4.78 -9.90
N GLY A 130 -16.95 4.86 -10.68
CA GLY A 130 -17.54 3.70 -11.38
C GLY A 130 -18.65 2.95 -10.63
N GLU A 131 -19.25 1.97 -11.32
CA GLU A 131 -20.34 1.13 -10.79
C GLU A 131 -19.86 0.18 -9.68
N ALA A 132 -20.71 -0.09 -8.70
CA ALA A 132 -20.45 -1.10 -7.67
C ALA A 132 -20.35 -2.48 -8.32
N ASP A 133 -19.34 -3.27 -7.95
CA ASP A 133 -19.26 -4.66 -8.39
C ASP A 133 -20.38 -5.53 -7.77
N ALA A 134 -20.46 -6.79 -8.19
CA ALA A 134 -21.46 -7.76 -7.70
C ALA A 134 -21.40 -8.03 -6.17
N TYR A 135 -20.38 -7.51 -5.47
CA TYR A 135 -20.19 -7.62 -4.02
C TYR A 135 -20.40 -6.28 -3.29
N GLY A 136 -20.83 -5.23 -4.00
CA GLY A 136 -21.10 -3.91 -3.44
C GLY A 136 -19.86 -3.03 -3.27
N HIS A 137 -18.70 -3.43 -3.80
CA HIS A 137 -17.50 -2.59 -3.77
C HIS A 137 -17.52 -1.62 -4.95
N ARG A 138 -17.57 -0.31 -4.68
CA ARG A 138 -17.28 0.70 -5.70
C ARG A 138 -15.79 0.67 -6.04
N LYS A 139 -15.47 0.90 -7.32
CA LYS A 139 -14.08 1.09 -7.76
C LYS A 139 -13.54 2.35 -7.08
N LEU A 140 -12.36 2.23 -6.49
CA LEU A 140 -11.57 3.38 -6.05
C LEU A 140 -10.50 3.61 -7.10
N GLY A 141 -10.08 4.86 -7.24
CA GLY A 141 -9.05 5.27 -8.19
C GLY A 141 -9.39 6.59 -8.86
N GLY A 142 -8.34 7.25 -9.36
CA GLY A 142 -8.44 8.58 -9.98
C GLY A 142 -8.19 9.74 -9.02
N VAL A 143 -7.92 9.46 -7.73
CA VAL A 143 -7.49 10.49 -6.78
C VAL A 143 -6.17 11.13 -7.22
N GLY A 144 -5.26 10.35 -7.80
CA GLY A 144 -4.01 10.84 -8.36
C GLY A 144 -4.20 11.68 -9.63
N GLU A 145 -5.20 11.36 -10.46
CA GLU A 145 -5.55 12.16 -11.63
C GLU A 145 -6.13 13.52 -11.21
N ILE A 146 -7.09 13.52 -10.29
CA ILE A 146 -7.69 14.75 -9.74
C ILE A 146 -6.63 15.61 -9.04
N LEU A 147 -5.74 14.98 -8.26
CA LEU A 147 -4.61 15.67 -7.65
C LEU A 147 -3.69 16.28 -8.71
N SER A 148 -3.43 15.58 -9.81
CA SER A 148 -2.58 16.07 -10.90
C SER A 148 -3.15 17.35 -11.52
N ASP A 149 -4.45 17.38 -11.79
CA ASP A 149 -5.12 18.56 -12.33
C ASP A 149 -5.08 19.72 -11.35
N GLU A 150 -5.31 19.47 -10.06
CA GLU A 150 -5.32 20.51 -9.04
C GLU A 150 -3.91 21.08 -8.78
N VAL A 151 -2.87 20.23 -8.72
CA VAL A 151 -1.47 20.70 -8.61
C VAL A 151 -1.09 21.55 -9.84
N LYS A 152 -1.45 21.09 -11.05
CA LYS A 152 -1.18 21.86 -12.28
C LYS A 152 -1.90 23.21 -12.26
N ARG A 153 -3.16 23.24 -11.85
CA ARG A 153 -3.97 24.46 -11.74
C ARG A 153 -3.40 25.45 -10.71
N LEU A 154 -2.95 24.96 -9.57
CA LEU A 154 -2.40 25.79 -8.49
C LEU A 154 -1.00 26.33 -8.77
N THR A 155 -0.16 25.56 -9.48
CA THR A 155 1.28 25.81 -9.56
C THR A 155 1.79 26.12 -10.97
N GLY A 156 1.00 25.82 -12.01
CA GLY A 156 1.43 25.87 -13.41
C GLY A 156 2.45 24.80 -13.80
N GLN A 157 2.83 23.89 -12.90
CA GLN A 157 3.80 22.84 -13.19
C GLN A 157 3.19 21.72 -14.04
N ASN A 158 3.96 21.22 -14.99
CA ASN A 158 3.55 20.07 -15.79
C ASN A 158 3.69 18.78 -14.96
N ILE A 159 2.66 17.95 -15.02
CA ILE A 159 2.56 16.70 -14.28
C ILE A 159 2.77 15.51 -15.22
N MET A 160 3.44 14.48 -14.74
CA MET A 160 3.45 13.15 -15.34
C MET A 160 2.74 12.20 -14.38
N TYR A 161 1.47 11.93 -14.67
CA TYR A 161 0.64 11.03 -13.88
C TYR A 161 0.77 9.59 -14.39
N GLN A 162 0.91 8.64 -13.47
CA GLN A 162 0.87 7.22 -13.79
C GLN A 162 0.09 6.46 -12.72
N GLN A 163 -1.02 5.84 -13.12
CA GLN A 163 -1.69 4.82 -12.32
C GLN A 163 -1.02 3.47 -12.60
N LEU A 164 -0.41 2.83 -11.60
CA LEU A 164 0.18 1.50 -11.82
C LEU A 164 -0.89 0.41 -11.84
N GLY A 165 -1.88 0.50 -10.95
CA GLY A 165 -3.04 -0.39 -10.93
C GLY A 165 -2.65 -1.86 -11.17
N TYR A 166 -3.27 -2.49 -12.17
CA TYR A 166 -3.11 -3.92 -12.46
C TYR A 166 -1.66 -4.38 -12.67
N LEU A 167 -0.74 -3.49 -13.06
CA LEU A 167 0.67 -3.83 -13.24
C LEU A 167 1.30 -4.36 -11.95
N MET A 168 0.91 -3.81 -10.79
CA MET A 168 1.45 -4.20 -9.47
C MET A 168 1.01 -5.59 -9.01
N ARG A 169 -0.09 -6.11 -9.56
CA ARG A 169 -0.71 -7.39 -9.14
C ARG A 169 -0.65 -8.47 -10.22
N SER A 170 0.21 -8.26 -11.21
CA SER A 170 0.41 -9.16 -12.35
C SER A 170 1.86 -9.61 -12.44
N GLY A 171 2.09 -10.75 -13.10
CA GLY A 171 3.43 -11.30 -13.29
C GLY A 171 3.89 -12.24 -12.18
N ALA A 172 5.17 -12.60 -12.23
CA ALA A 172 5.76 -13.58 -11.33
C ALA A 172 6.02 -12.97 -9.94
N PRO A 173 5.77 -13.71 -8.84
CA PRO A 173 6.07 -13.26 -7.50
C PRO A 173 7.58 -13.15 -7.29
N ASP A 174 7.99 -12.19 -6.46
CA ASP A 174 9.37 -12.05 -6.03
C ASP A 174 9.81 -13.18 -5.07
N SER A 175 11.08 -13.17 -4.65
CA SER A 175 11.65 -14.21 -3.80
C SER A 175 10.99 -14.30 -2.42
N LEU A 176 10.62 -13.16 -1.84
CA LEU A 176 10.04 -13.11 -0.50
C LEU A 176 8.59 -13.60 -0.51
N ASP A 177 7.79 -13.17 -1.48
CA ASP A 177 6.42 -13.65 -1.67
C ASP A 177 6.40 -15.15 -1.95
N ARG A 178 7.35 -15.66 -2.75
CA ARG A 178 7.49 -17.12 -2.98
C ARG A 178 7.77 -17.85 -1.68
N MET A 179 8.73 -17.37 -0.89
CA MET A 179 9.12 -18.00 0.37
C MET A 179 7.94 -18.04 1.34
N VAL A 180 7.25 -16.92 1.55
CA VAL A 180 6.14 -16.85 2.49
C VAL A 180 4.95 -17.65 1.98
N ALA A 181 4.62 -17.61 0.69
CA ALA A 181 3.53 -18.42 0.14
C ALA A 181 3.78 -19.92 0.29
N MET A 182 5.01 -20.40 0.04
CA MET A 182 5.37 -21.80 0.25
C MET A 182 5.28 -22.20 1.73
N SER A 183 5.81 -21.38 2.63
CA SER A 183 5.76 -21.62 4.07
C SER A 183 4.33 -21.61 4.62
N TYR A 184 3.50 -20.64 4.22
CA TYR A 184 2.09 -20.55 4.60
C TYR A 184 1.29 -21.76 4.09
N GLY A 185 1.50 -22.17 2.83
CA GLY A 185 0.86 -23.37 2.30
C GLY A 185 1.25 -24.65 3.05
N ASN A 186 2.55 -24.83 3.33
CA ASN A 186 3.05 -25.96 4.11
C ASN A 186 2.49 -25.97 5.53
N LEU A 187 2.49 -24.82 6.21
CA LEU A 187 1.94 -24.70 7.56
C LEU A 187 0.44 -24.99 7.57
N ALA A 188 -0.31 -24.47 6.61
CA ALA A 188 -1.74 -24.75 6.48
C ALA A 188 -2.01 -26.27 6.34
N MET A 189 -1.23 -26.96 5.51
CA MET A 189 -1.34 -28.42 5.37
C MET A 189 -0.96 -29.17 6.65
N GLN A 190 0.05 -28.71 7.39
CA GLN A 190 0.42 -29.29 8.68
C GLN A 190 -0.71 -29.14 9.72
N LEU A 191 -1.38 -28.00 9.76
CA LEU A 191 -2.53 -27.75 10.64
C LEU A 191 -3.69 -28.69 10.31
N ILE A 192 -4.04 -28.82 9.02
CA ILE A 192 -5.08 -29.75 8.56
C ILE A 192 -4.74 -31.18 8.99
N ARG A 193 -3.50 -31.63 8.81
CA ARG A 193 -3.05 -32.98 9.24
C ARG A 193 -3.12 -33.21 10.75
N ARG A 194 -3.06 -32.14 11.54
CA ARG A 194 -3.19 -32.18 13.01
C ARG A 194 -4.63 -31.97 13.48
N ASN A 195 -5.60 -31.87 12.56
CA ASN A 195 -6.99 -31.47 12.83
C ASN A 195 -7.11 -30.11 13.54
N GLU A 196 -6.12 -29.24 13.38
CA GLU A 196 -6.13 -27.87 13.90
C GLU A 196 -6.81 -26.95 12.88
N THR A 197 -8.12 -26.72 13.05
CA THR A 197 -8.95 -25.91 12.14
C THR A 197 -9.42 -24.63 12.83
N GLY A 198 -10.07 -23.73 12.09
CA GLY A 198 -10.50 -22.43 12.62
C GLY A 198 -9.35 -21.43 12.79
N LYS A 199 -8.24 -21.64 12.08
CA LYS A 199 -7.03 -20.84 12.18
C LYS A 199 -6.69 -20.14 10.87
N MET A 200 -6.02 -19.00 10.96
CA MET A 200 -5.33 -18.35 9.85
C MET A 200 -3.82 -18.47 10.09
N VAL A 201 -3.06 -18.88 9.08
CA VAL A 201 -1.59 -18.80 9.15
C VAL A 201 -1.14 -17.34 9.13
N ALA A 202 -0.09 -17.02 9.87
CA ALA A 202 0.37 -15.66 10.04
C ALA A 202 1.89 -15.61 10.19
N LEU A 203 2.45 -14.42 10.03
CA LEU A 203 3.80 -14.06 10.45
C LEU A 203 3.67 -13.10 11.63
N HIS A 204 4.44 -13.32 12.69
CA HIS A 204 4.56 -12.36 13.79
C HIS A 204 6.00 -12.30 14.30
N GLY A 205 6.59 -11.11 14.34
CA GLY A 205 7.98 -10.92 14.79
C GLY A 205 8.98 -11.74 13.97
N GLY A 206 8.73 -11.87 12.66
CA GLY A 206 9.57 -12.67 11.75
C GLY A 206 9.43 -14.19 11.90
N LYS A 207 8.45 -14.68 12.68
CA LYS A 207 8.21 -16.11 12.90
C LYS A 207 6.85 -16.52 12.37
N TYR A 208 6.78 -17.68 11.74
CA TYR A 208 5.51 -18.29 11.31
C TYR A 208 4.69 -18.74 12.52
N THR A 209 3.41 -18.39 12.52
CA THR A 209 2.48 -18.68 13.62
C THR A 209 1.05 -18.85 13.07
N THR A 210 0.08 -18.95 13.97
CA THR A 210 -1.34 -18.96 13.64
C THR A 210 -2.12 -18.02 14.56
N VAL A 211 -3.19 -17.45 14.03
CA VAL A 211 -4.21 -16.73 14.81
C VAL A 211 -5.59 -17.35 14.58
N PRO A 212 -6.59 -17.11 15.45
CA PRO A 212 -7.97 -17.51 15.17
C PRO A 212 -8.46 -16.92 13.85
N VAL A 213 -9.23 -17.67 13.06
CA VAL A 213 -9.72 -17.21 11.74
C VAL A 213 -10.63 -15.98 11.87
N GLU A 214 -11.27 -15.80 13.02
CA GLU A 214 -12.09 -14.65 13.39
C GLU A 214 -11.31 -13.33 13.43
N MET A 215 -9.98 -13.37 13.59
CA MET A 215 -9.15 -12.15 13.57
C MET A 215 -9.32 -11.34 12.28
N VAL A 216 -9.67 -11.99 11.17
CA VAL A 216 -9.97 -11.34 9.88
C VAL A 216 -11.18 -10.38 9.99
N LEU A 217 -12.06 -10.58 10.97
CA LEU A 217 -13.20 -9.69 11.23
C LEU A 217 -12.92 -8.63 12.30
N ALA A 218 -11.83 -8.75 13.06
CA ALA A 218 -11.55 -7.89 14.19
C ALA A 218 -11.11 -6.47 13.78
N GLY A 219 -10.57 -6.32 12.57
CA GLY A 219 -10.15 -5.03 12.05
C GLY A 219 -9.37 -5.15 10.75
N LYS A 220 -8.79 -4.02 10.33
CA LYS A 220 -7.83 -3.95 9.23
C LYS A 220 -6.49 -3.49 9.78
N LYS A 221 -5.41 -4.06 9.27
CA LYS A 221 -4.06 -3.55 9.52
C LYS A 221 -3.90 -2.22 8.77
N ARG A 222 -3.29 -1.24 9.42
CA ARG A 222 -3.07 0.13 8.92
C ARG A 222 -1.70 0.62 9.36
N VAL A 223 -1.18 1.62 8.67
CA VAL A 223 0.09 2.26 9.01
C VAL A 223 0.06 2.83 10.43
N ASP A 224 1.11 2.58 11.21
CA ASP A 224 1.39 3.31 12.44
C ASP A 224 1.93 4.70 12.08
N VAL A 225 1.00 5.64 11.90
CA VAL A 225 1.29 7.01 11.45
C VAL A 225 2.27 7.72 12.40
N PRO A 226 2.08 7.73 13.73
CA PRO A 226 3.05 8.33 14.65
C PRO A 226 4.47 7.76 14.54
N ALA A 227 4.60 6.45 14.31
CA ALA A 227 5.89 5.79 14.26
C ALA A 227 6.63 5.99 12.93
N TYR A 228 5.91 5.93 11.79
CA TYR A 228 6.55 5.77 10.48
C TYR A 228 6.25 6.86 9.46
N TYR A 229 5.42 7.85 9.79
CA TYR A 229 5.01 8.88 8.84
C TYR A 229 5.10 10.30 9.40
N ASP A 230 5.56 11.21 8.57
CA ASP A 230 5.59 12.65 8.87
C ASP A 230 4.38 13.33 8.23
N ILE A 231 3.34 13.56 9.03
CA ILE A 231 2.10 14.24 8.60
C ILE A 231 2.40 15.65 8.07
N GLU A 232 3.40 16.34 8.61
CA GLU A 232 3.68 17.71 8.23
C GLU A 232 4.32 17.80 6.84
N ASN A 233 5.16 16.83 6.52
CA ASN A 233 5.95 16.82 5.28
C ASN A 233 5.49 15.77 4.27
N TYR A 234 4.44 15.00 4.58
CA TYR A 234 3.92 13.90 3.77
C TYR A 234 5.02 12.97 3.26
N ARG A 235 5.80 12.38 4.18
CA ARG A 235 6.89 11.46 3.82
C ARG A 235 7.09 10.37 4.89
N PRO A 236 7.64 9.20 4.51
CA PRO A 236 8.09 8.22 5.48
C PRO A 236 9.11 8.83 6.44
N ARG A 237 9.03 8.50 7.73
CA ARG A 237 9.95 8.97 8.76
C ARG A 237 10.18 7.90 9.81
N ILE A 238 11.41 7.39 9.90
CA ILE A 238 11.84 6.43 10.92
C ILE A 238 12.97 7.10 11.72
N LYS A 239 12.80 7.23 13.04
CA LYS A 239 13.78 7.92 13.91
C LYS A 239 14.82 6.96 14.51
N ASP A 240 14.39 5.78 14.91
CA ASP A 240 15.22 4.71 15.48
C ASP A 240 14.75 3.38 14.88
N PHE A 241 15.70 2.52 14.52
CA PHE A 241 15.45 1.22 13.90
C PHE A 241 15.41 0.07 14.91
N MET A 242 15.86 0.28 16.15
CA MET A 242 15.84 -0.77 17.16
C MET A 242 14.39 -1.18 17.46
N GLY A 243 14.06 -2.44 17.14
CA GLY A 243 12.72 -3.00 17.33
C GLY A 243 11.70 -2.65 16.25
N VAL A 244 12.11 -1.93 15.19
CA VAL A 244 11.22 -1.62 14.06
C VAL A 244 10.98 -2.88 13.21
N PRO A 245 9.73 -3.23 12.90
CA PRO A 245 9.40 -4.34 12.03
C PRO A 245 9.90 -4.08 10.60
N MET A 246 10.26 -5.16 9.91
CA MET A 246 10.85 -5.10 8.56
C MET A 246 9.99 -4.31 7.55
N PHE A 247 8.66 -4.35 7.68
CA PHE A 247 7.72 -3.68 6.79
C PHE A 247 7.10 -2.40 7.37
N LEU A 248 7.73 -1.77 8.37
CA LEU A 248 7.26 -0.48 8.93
C LEU A 248 5.77 -0.50 9.30
N SER A 249 5.30 -1.63 9.84
CA SER A 249 3.89 -1.94 10.07
C SER A 249 3.68 -3.07 11.06
#